data_AF-A0A0A0M8M8-F1
#
_entry.id   AF-A0A0A0M8M8-F1
#
_cell.length_a   1.000
_cell.length_b   1.000
_cell.length_c   1.000
_cell.angle_alpha   90.00
_cell.angle_beta   90.00
_cell.angle_gamma   90.00
#
_symmetry.space_group_name_H-M   'P 1'
#
loop_
_entity.id
_entity.type
_entity.pdbx_description
1 polymer ?
#
loop_
_entity_poly.entity_id
_entity_poly.type
_entity_poly.pdbx_seq_one_letter_code
_entity_poly.pdbx_strand_id
1 'polypeptide(L)'
;MNTRIPLTLAASALALALAACNADRTDNDTMAGADGTAAMNDPAAPGADRMGNDPMANDPLATRADGTPGDGMAGPAGGTVHRDAALAMVMAVDQHEIAAAEQAQAKELSSEAAEYAETLLADHTRNLEATRGLMGLEGEPGTANEEVPGADHDMVAQMREKHASERERLGQLDGEEYERAWIDAMVAGHTEALQMLDNQLIPSANNDNDLSSHLQNTRQAIARHLETAQQLRDNNGNNG
;
A
#
# COMPACT_ATOMS: atom_id res chain seq x y z
N MET A 1 -55.26 21.70 -7.48
CA MET A 1 -54.37 21.86 -8.64
C MET A 1 -53.33 22.92 -8.32
N ASN A 2 -52.07 22.49 -8.30
CA ASN A 2 -50.79 23.21 -8.39
C ASN A 2 -50.53 24.41 -7.47
N THR A 3 -49.82 24.14 -6.37
CA THR A 3 -48.97 25.12 -5.69
C THR A 3 -47.52 24.87 -6.12
N ARG A 4 -46.91 25.82 -6.84
CA ARG A 4 -45.51 25.79 -7.25
C ARG A 4 -44.64 26.35 -6.12
N ILE A 5 -43.62 25.60 -5.69
CA ILE A 5 -42.60 26.06 -4.75
C ILE A 5 -41.43 26.65 -5.58
N PRO A 6 -40.95 27.87 -5.31
CA PRO A 6 -39.81 28.44 -6.03
C PRO A 6 -38.48 27.91 -5.49
N LEU A 7 -37.61 27.56 -6.42
CA LEU A 7 -36.22 27.14 -6.26
C LEU A 7 -35.34 28.38 -6.02
N THR A 8 -34.73 28.51 -4.84
CA THR A 8 -33.69 29.53 -4.57
C THR A 8 -32.31 28.92 -4.72
N LEU A 9 -31.61 29.28 -5.81
CA LEU A 9 -30.16 29.09 -5.93
C LEU A 9 -29.44 30.15 -5.06
N ALA A 10 -28.65 29.71 -4.10
CA ALA A 10 -27.64 30.52 -3.45
C ALA A 10 -26.26 30.08 -3.94
N ALA A 11 -25.67 30.87 -4.83
CA ALA A 11 -24.27 30.71 -5.24
C ALA A 11 -23.40 31.49 -4.23
N SER A 12 -22.66 30.77 -3.40
CA SER A 12 -21.66 31.35 -2.50
C SER A 12 -20.27 31.11 -3.10
N ALA A 13 -19.69 32.16 -3.67
CA ALA A 13 -18.30 32.19 -4.10
C ALA A 13 -17.41 32.41 -2.87
N LEU A 14 -16.59 31.42 -2.53
CA LEU A 14 -15.56 31.53 -1.50
C LEU A 14 -14.22 31.84 -2.17
N ALA A 15 -13.71 33.06 -1.97
CA ALA A 15 -12.38 33.47 -2.38
C ALA A 15 -11.37 33.03 -1.31
N LEU A 16 -10.42 32.16 -1.67
CA LEU A 16 -9.36 31.69 -0.80
C LEU A 16 -8.10 32.54 -0.99
N ALA A 17 -7.68 33.24 0.07
CA ALA A 17 -6.42 33.98 0.13
C ALA A 17 -5.29 33.06 0.58
N LEU A 18 -4.26 32.89 -0.26
CA LEU A 18 -3.02 32.20 0.09
C LEU A 18 -2.14 33.10 0.98
N ALA A 19 -1.91 32.66 2.22
CA ALA A 19 -0.82 33.16 3.05
C ALA A 19 0.29 32.10 3.09
N ALA A 20 1.43 32.41 2.47
CA ALA A 20 2.64 31.61 2.53
C ALA A 20 3.44 31.98 3.78
N CYS A 21 3.75 31.00 4.64
CA CYS A 21 4.78 31.13 5.67
C CYS A 21 5.88 30.10 5.41
N ASN A 22 7.03 30.63 5.00
CA ASN A 22 8.30 29.93 4.85
C ASN A 22 8.94 29.85 6.24
N ALA A 23 9.27 28.66 6.73
CA ALA A 23 10.04 28.47 7.95
C ALA A 23 11.37 27.80 7.63
N ASP A 24 12.42 28.61 7.63
CA ASP A 24 13.82 28.19 7.65
C ASP A 24 14.09 27.30 8.87
N ARG A 25 14.75 26.16 8.64
CA ARG A 25 15.25 25.29 9.70
C ARG A 25 16.62 24.73 9.28
N THR A 26 17.67 25.36 9.76
CA THR A 26 18.99 24.75 9.90
C THR A 26 19.59 25.31 11.17
N ASP A 27 19.88 24.42 12.13
CA ASP A 27 21.07 24.43 12.98
C ASP A 27 20.95 23.27 13.98
N ASN A 28 21.78 22.25 13.80
CA ASN A 28 22.24 21.46 14.94
C ASN A 28 23.68 21.00 14.67
N ASP A 29 24.57 21.55 15.49
CA ASP A 29 26.00 21.30 15.52
C ASP A 29 26.34 19.86 15.91
N THR A 30 27.26 19.27 15.15
CA THR A 30 27.94 18.02 15.49
C THR A 30 29.17 18.36 16.33
N MET A 31 29.21 17.86 17.57
CA MET A 31 30.42 17.83 18.41
C MET A 31 30.87 16.39 18.64
N ALA A 32 32.18 16.20 18.52
CA ALA A 32 32.93 14.96 18.42
C ALA A 32 33.38 14.37 19.77
N GLY A 33 33.92 13.15 19.71
CA GLY A 33 34.83 12.53 20.69
C GLY A 33 34.43 11.09 21.02
N ALA A 34 35.06 10.00 20.60
CA ALA A 34 36.47 9.57 20.48
C ALA A 34 36.83 8.50 21.56
N ASP A 35 37.55 7.49 21.06
CA ASP A 35 38.50 6.57 21.71
C ASP A 35 38.07 5.26 22.39
N GLY A 36 38.77 4.19 21.96
CA GLY A 36 38.78 2.84 22.55
C GLY A 36 39.47 1.77 21.70
N THR A 37 40.80 1.84 21.58
CA THR A 37 41.76 0.90 20.94
C THR A 37 41.67 -0.57 21.42
N ALA A 38 41.60 -1.57 20.53
CA ALA A 38 42.67 -2.44 19.98
C ALA A 38 43.31 -3.52 20.91
N ALA A 39 43.31 -4.78 20.45
CA ALA A 39 44.39 -5.81 20.49
C ALA A 39 43.78 -7.23 20.39
N MET A 40 43.94 -7.95 19.26
CA MET A 40 45.02 -8.92 18.96
C MET A 40 45.07 -10.13 19.91
N ASN A 41 44.83 -11.33 19.35
CA ASN A 41 45.82 -12.42 19.33
C ASN A 41 45.33 -13.64 18.55
N ASP A 42 46.20 -14.12 17.66
CA ASP A 42 46.26 -15.43 17.03
C ASP A 42 47.68 -15.96 17.34
N PRO A 43 47.90 -17.26 17.59
CA PRO A 43 48.57 -18.05 16.54
C PRO A 43 48.28 -19.57 16.49
N ALA A 44 48.15 -20.08 15.26
CA ALA A 44 48.77 -21.27 14.62
C ALA A 44 48.85 -22.68 15.31
N ALA A 45 48.16 -23.64 14.66
CA ALA A 45 48.39 -25.08 14.24
C ALA A 45 49.66 -25.90 14.71
N PRO A 46 49.80 -27.26 14.52
CA PRO A 46 49.12 -28.17 13.54
C PRO A 46 48.87 -29.67 13.94
N GLY A 47 48.29 -30.47 13.02
CA GLY A 47 48.32 -31.95 12.95
C GLY A 47 47.01 -32.54 12.36
N ALA A 48 46.92 -32.95 11.09
CA ALA A 48 47.40 -34.17 10.41
C ALA A 48 46.33 -35.28 10.28
N ASP A 49 46.21 -35.80 9.06
CA ASP A 49 45.62 -37.07 8.58
C ASP A 49 44.09 -37.24 8.48
N ARG A 50 43.56 -37.19 7.25
CA ARG A 50 43.21 -38.42 6.50
C ARG A 50 42.83 -38.18 5.04
N MET A 51 43.26 -39.17 4.26
CA MET A 51 43.25 -39.36 2.82
C MET A 51 41.85 -39.62 2.24
N GLY A 52 41.65 -39.23 0.97
CA GLY A 52 40.90 -40.08 0.03
C GLY A 52 39.88 -39.39 -0.89
N ASN A 53 40.37 -38.96 -2.06
CA ASN A 53 39.85 -39.24 -3.41
C ASN A 53 39.47 -38.02 -4.27
N ASP A 54 40.21 -37.92 -5.36
CA ASP A 54 40.20 -36.90 -6.41
C ASP A 54 38.98 -36.99 -7.36
N PRO A 55 38.70 -35.89 -8.09
CA PRO A 55 37.52 -35.69 -8.93
C PRO A 55 37.73 -36.19 -10.37
N MET A 56 36.66 -36.66 -11.01
CA MET A 56 36.70 -36.98 -12.44
C MET A 56 36.68 -35.72 -13.31
N ALA A 57 37.52 -35.81 -14.35
CA ALA A 57 37.97 -34.77 -15.24
C ALA A 57 36.93 -34.29 -16.25
N ASN A 58 37.17 -33.05 -16.68
CA ASN A 58 36.62 -32.39 -17.86
C ASN A 58 37.25 -32.98 -19.14
N ASP A 59 36.46 -33.17 -20.19
CA ASP A 59 36.96 -33.32 -21.57
C ASP A 59 36.16 -32.41 -22.51
N PRO A 60 36.80 -31.47 -23.25
CA PRO A 60 36.14 -30.60 -24.21
C PRO A 60 36.29 -31.15 -25.63
N LEU A 61 35.18 -31.44 -26.32
CA LEU A 61 35.19 -31.54 -27.77
C LEU A 61 34.08 -30.69 -28.39
N ALA A 62 34.50 -29.54 -28.90
CA ALA A 62 33.71 -28.63 -29.70
C ALA A 62 33.46 -29.22 -31.09
N THR A 63 32.21 -29.15 -31.56
CA THR A 63 31.89 -29.07 -32.99
C THR A 63 30.81 -28.00 -33.14
N ARG A 64 31.16 -26.93 -33.87
CA ARG A 64 30.24 -25.87 -34.29
C ARG A 64 29.56 -26.30 -35.59
N ALA A 65 28.26 -26.09 -35.70
CA ALA A 65 27.61 -25.77 -36.97
C ALA A 65 26.37 -24.90 -36.72
N ASP A 66 26.26 -23.93 -37.61
CA ASP A 66 25.43 -22.73 -37.71
C ASP A 66 23.91 -22.98 -37.83
N GLY A 67 23.08 -21.99 -37.46
CA GLY A 67 21.62 -22.03 -37.63
C GLY A 67 20.82 -20.90 -36.97
N THR A 68 20.74 -19.75 -37.66
CA THR A 68 19.67 -18.72 -37.74
C THR A 68 18.85 -18.29 -36.48
N PRO A 69 18.68 -16.97 -36.21
CA PRO A 69 17.80 -16.47 -35.16
C PRO A 69 16.32 -16.55 -35.61
N GLY A 70 15.54 -17.37 -34.91
CA GLY A 70 14.09 -17.42 -35.00
C GLY A 70 13.45 -16.64 -33.85
N ASP A 71 12.56 -15.72 -34.21
CA ASP A 71 11.70 -14.96 -33.30
C ASP A 71 10.93 -15.82 -32.30
N GLY A 72 10.68 -15.24 -31.12
CA GLY A 72 9.49 -15.56 -30.32
C GLY A 72 9.67 -16.63 -29.24
N MET A 73 10.42 -16.31 -28.19
CA MET A 73 10.19 -16.93 -26.88
C MET A 73 9.49 -15.91 -25.98
N ALA A 74 8.15 -15.91 -26.04
CA ALA A 74 7.34 -15.41 -24.94
C ALA A 74 7.79 -16.12 -23.65
N GLY A 75 8.26 -15.33 -22.68
CA GLY A 75 8.58 -15.79 -21.34
C GLY A 75 7.33 -16.35 -20.64
N PRO A 76 7.49 -17.13 -19.57
CA PRO A 76 6.42 -17.93 -18.99
C PRO A 76 5.30 -17.03 -18.44
N ALA A 77 4.05 -17.41 -18.73
CA ALA A 77 2.80 -16.80 -18.25
C ALA A 77 2.63 -16.76 -16.72
N GLY A 78 3.63 -17.18 -15.93
CA GLY A 78 3.62 -17.08 -14.48
C GLY A 78 3.75 -15.64 -13.98
N GLY A 79 4.51 -14.78 -14.68
CA GLY A 79 4.68 -13.38 -14.26
C GLY A 79 3.41 -12.54 -14.36
N THR A 80 2.58 -12.81 -15.37
CA THR A 80 1.30 -12.08 -15.57
C THR A 80 0.25 -12.47 -14.54
N VAL A 81 0.18 -13.74 -14.15
CA VAL A 81 -0.75 -14.19 -13.09
C VAL A 81 -0.41 -13.55 -11.74
N HIS A 82 0.89 -13.47 -11.39
CA HIS A 82 1.32 -12.79 -10.16
C HIS A 82 1.05 -11.28 -10.19
N ARG A 83 1.23 -10.64 -11.35
CA ARG A 83 0.89 -9.23 -11.56
C ARG A 83 -0.60 -8.97 -11.36
N ASP A 84 -1.45 -9.74 -12.04
CA ASP A 84 -2.90 -9.53 -11.99
C ASP A 84 -3.44 -9.81 -10.58
N ALA A 85 -2.91 -10.83 -9.89
CA ALA A 85 -3.24 -11.10 -8.49
C ALA A 85 -2.81 -9.95 -7.55
N ALA A 86 -1.62 -9.36 -7.76
CA ALA A 86 -1.15 -8.23 -6.95
C ALA A 86 -2.03 -6.97 -7.16
N LEU A 87 -2.34 -6.64 -8.41
CA LEU A 87 -3.23 -5.51 -8.74
C LEU A 87 -4.65 -5.75 -8.21
N ALA A 88 -5.17 -6.98 -8.33
CA ALA A 88 -6.45 -7.37 -7.76
C ALA A 88 -6.53 -7.17 -6.24
N MET A 89 -5.46 -7.53 -5.52
CA MET A 89 -5.38 -7.32 -4.07
C MET A 89 -5.37 -5.83 -3.71
N VAL A 90 -4.59 -5.01 -4.43
CA VAL A 90 -4.56 -3.55 -4.22
C VAL A 90 -5.93 -2.92 -4.50
N MET A 91 -6.58 -3.27 -5.62
CA MET A 91 -7.93 -2.79 -5.93
C MET A 91 -8.92 -3.13 -4.81
N ALA A 92 -8.88 -4.35 -4.29
CA ALA A 92 -9.81 -4.78 -3.25
C ALA A 92 -9.57 -4.05 -1.90
N VAL A 93 -8.31 -3.70 -1.58
CA VAL A 93 -7.99 -2.83 -0.43
C VAL A 93 -8.53 -1.42 -0.66
N ASP A 94 -8.25 -0.80 -1.82
CA ASP A 94 -8.72 0.56 -2.11
C ASP A 94 -10.25 0.65 -2.07
N GLN A 95 -10.95 -0.33 -2.64
CA GLN A 95 -12.41 -0.42 -2.58
C GLN A 95 -12.93 -0.48 -1.14
N HIS A 96 -12.24 -1.22 -0.26
CA HIS A 96 -12.61 -1.26 1.15
C HIS A 96 -12.43 0.10 1.83
N GLU A 97 -11.28 0.75 1.63
CA GLU A 97 -10.93 2.02 2.26
C GLU A 97 -11.84 3.16 1.76
N ILE A 98 -12.20 3.17 0.48
CA ILE A 98 -13.22 4.07 -0.07
C ILE A 98 -14.56 3.87 0.64
N ALA A 99 -15.05 2.63 0.74
CA ALA A 99 -16.33 2.36 1.42
C ALA A 99 -16.28 2.68 2.93
N ALA A 100 -15.14 2.50 3.58
CA ALA A 100 -14.95 2.85 4.99
C ALA A 100 -14.95 4.38 5.18
N ALA A 101 -14.27 5.13 4.31
CA ALA A 101 -14.27 6.58 4.33
C ALA A 101 -15.66 7.17 4.02
N GLU A 102 -16.38 6.62 3.04
CA GLU A 102 -17.76 7.02 2.74
C GLU A 102 -18.70 6.76 3.93
N GLN A 103 -18.56 5.62 4.62
CA GLN A 103 -19.32 5.35 5.84
C GLN A 103 -18.99 6.36 6.94
N ALA A 104 -17.70 6.68 7.12
CA ALA A 104 -17.25 7.61 8.15
C ALA A 104 -17.76 9.03 7.89
N GLN A 105 -17.78 9.48 6.62
CA GLN A 105 -18.38 10.78 6.24
C GLN A 105 -19.88 10.87 6.49
N ALA A 106 -20.58 9.73 6.56
CA ALA A 106 -22.00 9.69 6.92
C ALA A 106 -22.26 9.70 8.44
N LYS A 107 -21.21 9.69 9.26
CA LYS A 107 -21.26 9.66 10.73
C LYS A 107 -20.87 11.02 11.30
N GLU A 108 -21.13 11.20 12.60
CA GLU A 108 -20.70 12.40 13.32
C GLU A 108 -19.26 12.20 13.81
N LEU A 109 -18.32 12.90 13.16
CA LEU A 109 -16.89 12.87 13.45
C LEU A 109 -16.42 14.24 13.94
N SER A 110 -15.32 14.26 14.69
CA SER A 110 -14.49 15.43 14.93
C SER A 110 -13.96 15.99 13.59
N SER A 111 -13.63 17.29 13.58
CA SER A 111 -13.12 17.94 12.37
C SER A 111 -11.87 17.24 11.82
N GLU A 112 -10.95 16.86 12.70
CA GLU A 112 -9.71 16.19 12.36
C GLU A 112 -9.96 14.78 11.78
N ALA A 113 -10.90 14.02 12.35
CA ALA A 113 -11.29 12.71 11.82
C ALA A 113 -12.04 12.82 10.47
N ALA A 114 -12.85 13.87 10.28
CA ALA A 114 -13.52 14.14 9.02
C ALA A 114 -12.53 14.51 7.90
N GLU A 115 -11.55 15.38 8.17
CA GLU A 115 -10.48 15.72 7.22
C GLU A 115 -9.65 14.49 6.84
N TYR A 116 -9.41 13.60 7.80
CA TYR A 116 -8.74 12.33 7.54
C TYR A 116 -9.57 11.41 6.64
N ALA A 117 -10.89 11.30 6.87
CA ALA A 117 -11.79 10.52 6.00
C ALA A 117 -11.80 11.06 4.56
N GLU A 118 -11.84 12.38 4.38
CA GLU A 118 -11.73 13.02 3.06
C GLU A 118 -10.41 12.70 2.36
N THR A 119 -9.30 12.71 3.11
CA THR A 119 -7.97 12.35 2.59
C THR A 119 -7.93 10.90 2.14
N LEU A 120 -8.44 9.97 2.95
CA LEU A 120 -8.53 8.55 2.60
C LEU A 120 -9.35 8.35 1.32
N LEU A 121 -10.55 8.92 1.26
CA LEU A 121 -11.42 8.81 0.09
C LEU A 121 -10.71 9.29 -1.18
N ALA A 122 -10.06 10.44 -1.13
CA ALA A 122 -9.38 11.02 -2.29
C ALA A 122 -8.15 10.21 -2.72
N ASP A 123 -7.31 9.80 -1.77
CA ASP A 123 -6.09 9.04 -2.05
C ASP A 123 -6.38 7.63 -2.57
N HIS A 124 -7.29 6.90 -1.93
CA HIS A 124 -7.65 5.55 -2.35
C HIS A 124 -8.43 5.54 -3.68
N THR A 125 -9.29 6.53 -3.93
CA THR A 125 -9.92 6.67 -5.26
C THR A 125 -8.87 6.87 -6.35
N ARG A 126 -7.89 7.76 -6.12
CA ARG A 126 -6.80 7.97 -7.07
C ARG A 126 -5.94 6.72 -7.26
N ASN A 127 -5.66 5.97 -6.19
CA ASN A 127 -4.89 4.74 -6.29
C ASN A 127 -5.65 3.67 -7.07
N LEU A 128 -6.95 3.49 -6.80
CA LEU A 128 -7.83 2.58 -7.54
C LEU A 128 -7.82 2.86 -9.04
N GLU A 129 -7.92 4.12 -9.45
CA GLU A 129 -7.82 4.50 -10.88
C GLU A 129 -6.47 4.14 -11.49
N ALA A 130 -5.37 4.39 -10.76
CA ALA A 130 -4.05 4.00 -11.24
C ALA A 130 -3.91 2.48 -11.37
N THR A 131 -4.45 1.71 -10.43
CA THR A 131 -4.46 0.25 -10.46
C THR A 131 -5.29 -0.27 -11.65
N ARG A 132 -6.48 0.30 -11.87
CA ARG A 132 -7.32 0.00 -13.04
C ARG A 132 -6.59 0.25 -14.36
N GLY A 133 -5.88 1.37 -14.47
CA GLY A 133 -5.05 1.69 -15.64
C GLY A 133 -3.99 0.62 -15.90
N LEU A 134 -3.33 0.11 -14.86
CA LEU A 134 -2.38 -0.99 -14.99
C LEU A 134 -3.04 -2.32 -15.38
N MET A 135 -4.31 -2.54 -15.02
CA MET A 135 -5.09 -3.71 -15.44
C MET A 135 -5.73 -3.55 -16.82
N GLY A 136 -5.57 -2.41 -17.48
CA GLY A 136 -6.23 -2.13 -18.76
C GLY A 136 -7.75 -1.95 -18.65
N LEU A 137 -8.25 -1.63 -17.44
CA LEU A 137 -9.66 -1.39 -17.17
C LEU A 137 -9.98 0.09 -17.45
N GLU A 138 -10.12 0.42 -18.72
CA GLU A 138 -10.51 1.75 -19.17
C GLU A 138 -12.04 1.94 -19.08
N GLY A 139 -12.51 3.16 -18.82
CA GLY A 139 -13.94 3.49 -18.82
C GLY A 139 -14.35 4.38 -17.64
N GLU A 140 -15.54 4.09 -17.09
CA GLU A 140 -16.07 4.79 -15.92
C GLU A 140 -15.13 4.68 -14.72
N PRO A 141 -15.12 5.69 -13.81
CA PRO A 141 -14.33 5.63 -12.60
C PRO A 141 -14.59 4.36 -11.80
N GLY A 142 -13.53 3.80 -11.23
CA GLY A 142 -13.59 2.71 -10.28
C GLY A 142 -14.46 3.11 -9.08
N THR A 143 -15.22 2.14 -8.58
CA THR A 143 -16.07 2.33 -7.40
C THR A 143 -15.76 1.27 -6.36
N ALA A 144 -16.16 1.52 -5.11
CA ALA A 144 -16.06 0.53 -4.03
C ALA A 144 -16.76 -0.82 -4.33
N ASN A 145 -17.69 -0.85 -5.28
CA ASN A 145 -18.47 -2.03 -5.63
C ASN A 145 -18.02 -2.71 -6.93
N GLU A 146 -16.96 -2.23 -7.57
CA GLU A 146 -16.47 -2.84 -8.79
C GLU A 146 -15.98 -4.29 -8.56
N GLU A 147 -16.28 -5.17 -9.52
CA GLU A 147 -15.73 -6.53 -9.55
C GLU A 147 -14.26 -6.49 -9.93
N VAL A 148 -13.44 -7.31 -9.26
CA VAL A 148 -12.00 -7.39 -9.51
C VAL A 148 -11.73 -8.50 -10.53
N PRO A 149 -11.23 -8.21 -11.74
CA PRO A 149 -10.97 -9.23 -12.75
C PRO A 149 -9.81 -10.14 -12.37
N GLY A 150 -9.89 -11.42 -12.75
CA GLY A 150 -8.74 -12.35 -12.68
C GLY A 150 -8.26 -12.74 -11.28
N ALA A 151 -8.98 -12.39 -10.22
CA ALA A 151 -8.59 -12.74 -8.86
C ALA A 151 -8.58 -14.27 -8.63
N ASP A 152 -7.54 -14.76 -7.95
CA ASP A 152 -7.61 -16.00 -7.19
C ASP A 152 -8.79 -15.85 -6.21
N HIS A 153 -9.89 -16.48 -6.56
CA HIS A 153 -11.24 -16.10 -6.14
C HIS A 153 -11.40 -16.09 -4.61
N ASP A 154 -10.64 -16.93 -3.93
CA ASP A 154 -10.84 -17.19 -2.51
C ASP A 154 -10.16 -16.16 -1.61
N MET A 155 -8.95 -15.69 -1.92
CA MET A 155 -8.24 -14.74 -1.04
C MET A 155 -8.87 -13.35 -1.12
N VAL A 156 -9.11 -12.85 -2.34
CA VAL A 156 -9.79 -11.56 -2.54
C VAL A 156 -11.22 -11.61 -1.98
N ALA A 157 -11.96 -12.71 -2.17
CA ALA A 157 -13.30 -12.84 -1.58
C ALA A 157 -13.28 -12.86 -0.04
N GLN A 158 -12.37 -13.63 0.57
CA GLN A 158 -12.21 -13.65 2.04
C GLN A 158 -11.87 -12.26 2.59
N MET A 159 -11.01 -11.52 1.89
CA MET A 159 -10.66 -10.16 2.27
C MET A 159 -11.87 -9.23 2.17
N ARG A 160 -12.61 -9.26 1.04
CA ARG A 160 -13.84 -8.46 0.87
C ARG A 160 -14.89 -8.78 1.94
N GLU A 161 -15.05 -10.05 2.30
CA GLU A 161 -15.99 -10.49 3.34
C GLU A 161 -15.59 -9.98 4.73
N LYS A 162 -14.30 -10.13 5.10
CA LYS A 162 -13.75 -9.58 6.35
C LYS A 162 -14.01 -8.08 6.45
N HIS A 163 -13.72 -7.37 5.37
CA HIS A 163 -13.91 -5.92 5.26
C HIS A 163 -15.38 -5.51 5.33
N ALA A 164 -16.28 -6.26 4.71
CA ALA A 164 -17.71 -6.01 4.79
C ALA A 164 -18.24 -6.22 6.22
N SER A 165 -17.84 -7.32 6.86
CA SER A 165 -18.19 -7.63 8.26
C SER A 165 -17.71 -6.54 9.22
N GLU A 166 -16.49 -6.03 9.04
CA GLU A 166 -15.97 -4.95 9.90
C GLU A 166 -16.75 -3.64 9.71
N ARG A 167 -17.07 -3.26 8.46
CA ARG A 167 -17.92 -2.09 8.20
C ARG A 167 -19.33 -2.26 8.76
N GLU A 168 -19.91 -3.45 8.68
CA GLU A 168 -21.23 -3.72 9.28
C GLU A 168 -21.18 -3.52 10.79
N ARG A 169 -20.15 -4.06 11.45
CA ARG A 169 -19.92 -3.90 12.90
C ARG A 169 -19.76 -2.42 13.27
N LEU A 170 -18.90 -1.69 12.57
CA LEU A 170 -18.69 -0.26 12.79
C LEU A 170 -19.98 0.54 12.56
N GLY A 171 -20.78 0.17 11.55
CA GLY A 171 -22.03 0.85 11.21
C GLY A 171 -23.08 0.86 12.34
N GLN A 172 -22.98 -0.04 13.32
CA GLN A 172 -23.85 -0.10 14.50
C GLN A 172 -23.48 0.89 15.60
N LEU A 173 -22.34 1.56 15.48
CA LEU A 173 -21.84 2.54 16.44
C LEU A 173 -22.13 3.96 15.93
N ASP A 174 -22.21 4.93 16.82
CA ASP A 174 -22.38 6.34 16.46
C ASP A 174 -21.50 7.25 17.35
N GLY A 175 -21.33 8.51 16.91
CA GLY A 175 -20.56 9.54 17.62
C GLY A 175 -19.15 9.11 17.99
N GLU A 176 -18.70 9.47 19.21
CA GLU A 176 -17.35 9.18 19.69
C GLU A 176 -17.01 7.68 19.74
N GLU A 177 -18.00 6.81 19.95
CA GLU A 177 -17.78 5.36 19.94
C GLU A 177 -17.45 4.87 18.52
N TYR A 178 -18.20 5.37 17.53
CA TYR A 178 -17.91 5.11 16.12
C TYR A 178 -16.52 5.62 15.74
N GLU A 179 -16.22 6.88 16.02
CA GLU A 179 -14.95 7.50 15.63
C GLU A 179 -13.76 6.72 16.21
N ARG A 180 -13.79 6.39 17.50
CA ARG A 180 -12.71 5.62 18.13
C ARG A 180 -12.54 4.25 17.47
N ALA A 181 -13.64 3.52 17.28
CA ALA A 181 -13.60 2.21 16.66
C ALA A 181 -13.15 2.26 15.18
N TRP A 182 -13.54 3.30 14.45
CA TRP A 182 -13.14 3.52 13.07
C TRP A 182 -11.65 3.84 12.96
N ILE A 183 -11.13 4.74 13.79
CA ILE A 183 -9.68 5.05 13.81
C ILE A 183 -8.86 3.82 14.20
N ASP A 184 -9.31 3.03 15.18
CA ASP A 184 -8.65 1.76 15.52
C ASP A 184 -8.63 0.78 14.34
N ALA A 185 -9.74 0.69 13.58
CA ALA A 185 -9.82 -0.12 12.37
C ALA A 185 -8.87 0.40 11.27
N MET A 186 -8.75 1.73 11.09
CA MET A 186 -7.81 2.32 10.14
C MET A 186 -6.36 1.99 10.51
N VAL A 187 -5.98 2.07 11.79
CA VAL A 187 -4.64 1.65 12.24
C VAL A 187 -4.39 0.17 11.95
N ALA A 188 -5.35 -0.71 12.27
CA ALA A 188 -5.21 -2.14 12.06
C ALA A 188 -5.10 -2.49 10.57
N GLY A 189 -6.02 -1.97 9.74
CA GLY A 189 -6.06 -2.22 8.30
C GLY A 189 -4.82 -1.72 7.57
N HIS A 190 -4.39 -0.49 7.83
CA HIS A 190 -3.18 0.06 7.20
C HIS A 190 -1.91 -0.67 7.64
N THR A 191 -1.84 -1.14 8.89
CA THR A 191 -0.73 -1.98 9.36
C THR A 191 -0.66 -3.31 8.60
N GLU A 192 -1.79 -3.98 8.43
CA GLU A 192 -1.88 -5.25 7.69
C GLU A 192 -1.56 -5.06 6.20
N ALA A 193 -2.04 -3.98 5.59
CA ALA A 193 -1.76 -3.64 4.20
C ALA A 193 -0.25 -3.38 3.97
N LEU A 194 0.43 -2.66 4.86
CA LEU A 194 1.88 -2.48 4.78
C LEU A 194 2.64 -3.80 4.89
N GLN A 195 2.23 -4.70 5.79
CA GLN A 195 2.86 -6.03 5.90
C GLN A 195 2.67 -6.86 4.64
N MET A 196 1.49 -6.80 4.02
CA MET A 196 1.22 -7.47 2.75
C MET A 196 2.08 -6.89 1.61
N LEU A 197 2.16 -5.56 1.52
CA LEU A 197 2.99 -4.88 0.52
C LEU A 197 4.47 -5.25 0.67
N ASP A 198 5.00 -5.18 1.89
CA ASP A 198 6.42 -5.39 2.16
C ASP A 198 6.86 -6.84 2.00
N ASN A 199 6.05 -7.78 2.48
CA ASN A 199 6.45 -9.18 2.57
C ASN A 199 6.05 -10.00 1.33
N GLN A 200 5.09 -9.52 0.54
CA GLN A 200 4.50 -10.31 -0.54
C GLN A 200 4.49 -9.54 -1.86
N LEU A 201 3.78 -8.41 -1.93
CA LEU A 201 3.47 -7.79 -3.23
C LEU A 201 4.70 -7.13 -3.86
N ILE A 202 5.42 -6.27 -3.13
CA ILE A 202 6.60 -5.57 -3.66
C ILE A 202 7.71 -6.56 -4.05
N PRO A 203 8.05 -7.58 -3.23
CA PRO A 203 9.04 -8.60 -3.63
C PRO A 203 8.65 -9.37 -4.91
N SER A 204 7.35 -9.60 -5.12
CA SER A 204 6.84 -10.33 -6.30
C SER A 204 6.88 -9.51 -7.59
N ALA A 205 6.98 -8.18 -7.49
CA ALA A 205 6.97 -7.26 -8.63
C ALA A 205 8.36 -7.01 -9.27
N ASN A 206 9.37 -7.81 -8.94
CA ASN A 206 10.78 -7.60 -9.31
C ASN A 206 11.07 -7.58 -10.83
N ASN A 207 10.14 -8.04 -11.68
CA ASN A 207 10.28 -8.07 -13.13
C ASN A 207 9.33 -7.12 -13.87
N ASP A 208 8.56 -6.29 -13.14
CA ASP A 208 7.62 -5.31 -13.69
C ASP A 208 7.83 -3.96 -13.01
N ASN A 209 8.48 -3.04 -13.72
CA ASN A 209 8.83 -1.72 -13.20
C ASN A 209 7.59 -0.85 -12.90
N ASP A 210 6.54 -0.97 -13.72
CA ASP A 210 5.33 -0.17 -13.56
C ASP A 210 4.55 -0.65 -12.33
N LEU A 211 4.41 -1.97 -12.17
CA LEU A 211 3.84 -2.58 -10.97
C LEU A 211 4.67 -2.24 -9.73
N SER A 212 6.00 -2.39 -9.79
CA SER A 212 6.88 -2.11 -8.66
C SER A 212 6.78 -0.64 -8.23
N SER A 213 6.76 0.30 -9.19
CA SER A 213 6.60 1.72 -8.89
C SER A 213 5.23 2.02 -8.27
N HIS A 214 4.16 1.44 -8.82
CA HIS A 214 2.81 1.60 -8.28
C HIS A 214 2.72 1.10 -6.83
N LEU A 215 3.17 -0.13 -6.56
CA LEU A 215 3.14 -0.71 -5.20
C LEU A 215 3.98 0.10 -4.19
N GLN A 216 5.13 0.63 -4.60
CA GLN A 216 5.94 1.50 -3.75
C GLN A 216 5.24 2.83 -3.44
N ASN A 217 4.56 3.43 -4.42
CA ASN A 217 3.78 4.64 -4.21
C ASN A 217 2.58 4.39 -3.28
N THR A 218 1.86 3.28 -3.48
CA THR A 218 0.77 2.83 -2.60
C THR A 218 1.27 2.63 -1.17
N ARG A 219 2.41 1.94 -0.99
CA ARG A 219 3.04 1.76 0.33
C ARG A 219 3.34 3.08 1.02
N GLN A 220 3.88 4.06 0.31
CA GLN A 220 4.17 5.38 0.89
C GLN A 220 2.92 6.13 1.31
N ALA A 221 1.83 6.03 0.53
CA ALA A 221 0.54 6.62 0.90
C ALA A 221 -0.02 5.98 2.18
N ILE A 222 -0.12 4.65 2.20
CA ILE A 222 -0.62 3.89 3.36
C ILE A 222 0.20 4.16 4.62
N ALA A 223 1.53 4.32 4.50
CA ALA A 223 2.37 4.67 5.64
C ALA A 223 2.04 6.05 6.23
N ARG A 224 1.75 7.05 5.38
CA ARG A 224 1.30 8.38 5.85
C ARG A 224 -0.07 8.30 6.49
N HIS A 225 -1.00 7.56 5.89
CA HIS A 225 -2.34 7.36 6.44
C HIS A 225 -2.30 6.70 7.82
N LEU A 226 -1.46 5.66 7.98
CA LEU A 226 -1.24 5.00 9.27
C LEU A 226 -0.70 5.97 10.32
N GLU A 227 0.27 6.81 9.96
CA GLU A 227 0.81 7.82 10.86
C GLU A 227 -0.28 8.79 11.33
N THR A 228 -1.12 9.29 10.41
CA THR A 228 -2.26 10.16 10.76
C THR A 228 -3.26 9.44 11.68
N ALA A 229 -3.63 8.19 11.38
CA ALA A 229 -4.55 7.41 12.20
C ALA A 229 -4.00 7.18 13.63
N GLN A 230 -2.69 6.93 13.76
CA GLN A 230 -2.05 6.78 15.07
C GLN A 230 -2.09 8.08 15.87
N GLN A 231 -1.83 9.22 15.23
CA GLN A 231 -1.93 10.53 15.88
C GLN A 231 -3.36 10.82 16.36
N LEU A 232 -4.36 10.55 15.52
CA LEU A 232 -5.77 10.70 15.89
C LEU A 232 -6.16 9.80 17.06
N ARG A 233 -5.70 8.53 17.05
CA ARG A 233 -5.96 7.59 18.13
C ARG A 233 -5.39 8.08 19.47
N ASP A 234 -4.15 8.57 19.45
CA ASP A 234 -3.49 9.07 20.66
C ASP A 234 -4.20 10.32 21.20
N ASN A 235 -4.67 11.21 20.32
CA ASN A 235 -5.48 12.36 20.70
C ASN A 235 -6.81 11.94 21.33
N ASN A 236 -7.49 10.94 20.77
CA ASN A 236 -8.76 10.41 21.29
C ASN A 236 -8.60 9.70 22.63
N GLY A 237 -7.41 9.12 22.91
CA GLY A 237 -7.08 8.54 24.22
C GLY A 237 -6.77 9.59 25.29
N ASN A 238 -6.34 10.79 24.91
CA ASN A 238 -6.00 11.88 25.82
C ASN A 238 -7.20 12.79 26.19
N ASN A 239 -8.29 12.71 25.42
CA ASN A 239 -9.50 13.54 25.60
C ASN A 239 -10.69 12.83 26.28
N GLY A 240 -10.57 11.54 26.61
CA GLY A 240 -11.59 10.74 27.32
C GLY A 240 -11.33 10.62 28.82
#